data_AF-A0A2V9TF17-F1
#
_entry.id   AF-A0A2V9TF17-F1
#
_cell.length_a   1.000
_cell.length_b   1.000
_cell.length_c   1.000
_cell.angle_alpha   90.00
_cell.angle_beta   90.00
_cell.angle_gamma   90.00
#
_symmetry.space_group_name_H-M   'P 1'
#
loop_
_entity.id
_entity.type
_entity.pdbx_description
1 polymer ?
#
loop_
_entity_poly.entity_id
_entity_poly.type
_entity_poly.pdbx_seq_one_letter_code
_entity_poly.pdbx_strand_id
1 'polypeptide(L)'
;MAKSPEIRWWQAVEDRDAGYDGMFVFAVSSTGIYCRPSCPARRPRRQNVTFYRQPEEAEKAGYRACLRCRPRAIAGSPQMEMVKAVCRYIEQHLDEPVTLARLGTAFRQSP
;
A
#
# COMPACT_ATOMS: atom_id res chain seq x y z
N MET A 1 5.67 -28.73 12.32
CA MET A 1 5.90 -28.52 10.87
C MET A 1 5.45 -27.11 10.50
N ALA A 2 6.32 -26.11 10.65
CA ALA A 2 6.02 -24.74 10.22
C ALA A 2 6.14 -24.65 8.70
N LYS A 3 5.06 -24.24 8.04
CA LYS A 3 4.92 -24.18 6.58
C LYS A 3 5.98 -23.23 6.00
N SER A 4 6.86 -23.73 5.12
CA SER A 4 7.90 -22.98 4.40
C SER A 4 7.54 -21.59 3.83
N PRO A 5 6.30 -21.29 3.38
CA PRO A 5 5.94 -19.93 2.95
C PRO A 5 5.85 -18.89 4.08
N GLU A 6 5.50 -19.26 5.32
CA GLU A 6 5.27 -18.29 6.40
C GLU A 6 6.56 -17.58 6.87
N ILE A 7 7.70 -18.25 6.80
CA ILE A 7 9.00 -17.66 7.11
C ILE A 7 9.34 -16.59 6.06
N ARG A 8 9.11 -16.88 4.78
CA ARG A 8 9.34 -15.93 3.68
C ARG A 8 8.37 -14.75 3.72
N TRP A 9 7.10 -14.99 4.05
CA TRP A 9 6.11 -13.93 4.20
C TRP A 9 6.43 -13.01 5.38
N TRP A 10 6.91 -13.57 6.49
CA TRP A 10 7.37 -12.75 7.60
C TRP A 10 8.58 -11.90 7.22
N GLN A 11 9.56 -12.48 6.55
CA GLN A 11 10.73 -11.75 6.05
C GLN A 11 10.31 -10.60 5.11
N ALA A 12 9.37 -10.84 4.19
CA ALA A 12 8.83 -9.79 3.32
C ALA A 12 8.14 -8.65 4.08
N VAL A 13 7.45 -8.94 5.20
CA VAL A 13 6.86 -7.91 6.08
C VAL A 13 7.95 -7.12 6.81
N GLU A 14 9.03 -7.78 7.22
CA GLU A 14 10.18 -7.11 7.82
C GLU A 14 10.86 -6.21 6.79
N ASP A 15 11.19 -6.73 5.62
CA ASP A 15 11.91 -5.99 4.58
C ASP A 15 11.05 -4.95 3.85
N ARG A 16 9.73 -4.94 4.11
CA ARG A 16 8.74 -4.12 3.38
C ARG A 16 8.81 -4.36 1.88
N ASP A 17 8.99 -5.61 1.50
CA ASP A 17 9.19 -6.00 0.12
C ASP A 17 7.88 -5.83 -0.67
N ALA A 18 7.87 -4.81 -1.53
CA ALA A 18 6.75 -4.52 -2.42
C ALA A 18 6.58 -5.59 -3.52
N GLY A 19 7.58 -6.43 -3.79
CA GLY A 19 7.48 -7.56 -4.70
C GLY A 19 6.47 -8.62 -4.25
N TYR A 20 6.12 -8.63 -2.96
CA TYR A 20 5.09 -9.50 -2.39
C TYR A 20 3.72 -8.82 -2.24
N ASP A 21 3.58 -7.53 -2.60
CA ASP A 21 2.29 -6.86 -2.54
C ASP A 21 1.30 -7.55 -3.50
N GLY A 22 0.12 -7.90 -2.98
CA GLY A 22 -0.90 -8.64 -3.73
C GLY A 22 -0.72 -10.17 -3.74
N MET A 23 0.42 -10.70 -3.29
CA MET A 23 0.60 -12.16 -3.12
C MET A 23 -0.02 -12.67 -1.81
N PHE A 24 0.00 -11.84 -0.77
CA PHE A 24 -0.62 -12.11 0.52
C PHE A 24 -0.89 -10.81 1.27
N VAL A 25 -1.71 -10.90 2.32
CA VAL A 25 -1.88 -9.85 3.33
C VAL A 25 -1.60 -10.41 4.71
N PHE A 26 -1.20 -9.56 5.65
CA PHE A 26 -1.04 -9.93 7.04
C PHE A 26 -2.02 -9.16 7.91
N ALA A 27 -2.66 -9.86 8.84
CA ALA A 27 -3.59 -9.30 9.80
C ALA A 27 -2.98 -9.27 11.19
N VAL A 28 -3.28 -8.21 11.94
CA VAL A 28 -2.73 -7.95 13.27
C VAL A 28 -3.86 -8.04 14.30
N SER A 29 -3.89 -9.12 15.07
CA SER A 29 -4.92 -9.40 16.09
C SER A 29 -5.11 -8.26 17.10
N SER A 30 -4.01 -7.63 17.53
CA SER A 30 -4.05 -6.53 18.52
C SER A 30 -4.69 -5.24 18.01
N THR A 31 -4.86 -5.07 16.70
CA THR A 31 -5.49 -3.86 16.12
C THR A 31 -6.76 -4.16 15.32
N GLY A 32 -7.01 -5.44 15.01
CA GLY A 32 -8.07 -5.84 14.09
C GLY A 32 -7.86 -5.34 12.66
N ILE A 33 -6.63 -4.98 12.26
CA ILE A 33 -6.31 -4.43 10.94
C ILE A 33 -5.50 -5.44 10.13
N TYR A 34 -5.79 -5.54 8.82
CA TYR A 34 -4.92 -6.21 7.87
C TYR A 34 -4.23 -5.23 6.90
N CYS A 35 -3.02 -5.60 6.48
CA CYS A 35 -2.08 -4.79 5.72
C CYS A 35 -1.41 -5.60 4.61
N ARG A 36 -0.85 -4.91 3.61
CA ARG A 36 0.08 -5.47 2.62
C ARG A 36 1.51 -5.53 3.19
N PRO A 37 2.40 -6.42 2.70
CA PRO A 37 3.77 -6.56 3.23
C PRO A 37 4.60 -5.27 3.17
N SER A 38 4.45 -4.42 2.16
CA SER A 38 5.17 -3.14 2.07
C SER A 38 4.64 -2.02 2.98
N CYS A 39 3.73 -2.31 3.91
CA CYS A 39 3.05 -1.28 4.71
C CYS A 39 4.06 -0.43 5.53
N PRO A 40 3.98 0.92 5.45
CA PRO A 40 4.86 1.80 6.19
C PRO A 40 4.50 1.91 7.69
N ALA A 41 3.44 1.24 8.14
CA ALA A 41 3.05 1.22 9.55
C ALA A 41 4.14 0.59 10.44
N ARG A 42 4.01 0.81 11.76
CA ARG A 42 4.88 0.19 12.75
C ARG A 42 4.73 -1.33 12.66
N ARG A 43 5.85 -2.05 12.63
CA ARG A 43 5.85 -3.51 12.55
C ARG A 43 5.14 -4.09 13.79
N PRO A 44 4.13 -4.97 13.60
CA PRO A 44 3.51 -5.68 14.70
C PRO A 44 4.48 -6.73 15.28
N ARG A 45 4.17 -7.24 16.47
CA ARG A 45 4.88 -8.42 17.00
C ARG A 45 4.45 -9.65 16.21
N ARG A 46 5.39 -10.52 15.80
CA ARG A 46 5.12 -11.75 15.03
C ARG A 46 4.01 -12.62 15.61
N GLN A 47 3.91 -12.65 16.94
CA GLN A 47 2.91 -13.42 17.69
C GLN A 47 1.46 -12.97 17.42
N ASN A 48 1.26 -11.71 17.04
CA ASN A 48 -0.06 -11.14 16.75
C ASN A 48 -0.39 -11.18 15.25
N VAL A 49 0.43 -11.84 14.43
CA VAL A 49 0.35 -11.77 12.98
C VAL A 49 -0.15 -13.09 12.40
N THR A 50 -1.22 -12.98 11.61
CA THR A 50 -1.77 -14.07 10.81
C THR A 50 -1.71 -13.69 9.34
N PHE A 51 -1.27 -14.61 8.48
CA PHE A 51 -1.20 -14.38 7.04
C PHE A 51 -2.43 -14.94 6.34
N TYR A 52 -2.93 -14.20 5.35
CA TYR A 52 -4.03 -14.56 4.47
C TYR A 52 -3.59 -14.40 3.02
N ARG A 53 -4.06 -15.25 2.11
CA ARG A 53 -3.68 -15.13 0.69
C ARG A 53 -4.43 -14.00 0.00
N GLN A 54 -5.67 -13.77 0.40
CA GLN A 54 -6.54 -12.78 -0.20
C GLN A 54 -7.09 -11.81 0.85
N PRO A 55 -7.24 -10.51 0.53
CA PRO A 55 -7.86 -9.53 1.42
C PRO A 55 -9.23 -9.96 1.98
N GLU A 56 -10.03 -10.64 1.15
CA GLU A 56 -11.38 -11.11 1.49
C GLU A 56 -11.35 -12.17 2.60
N GLU A 57 -10.29 -12.99 2.69
CA GLU A 57 -10.14 -13.97 3.76
C GLU A 57 -9.90 -13.29 5.11
N ALA A 58 -9.10 -12.21 5.13
CA ALA A 58 -8.87 -11.42 6.32
C ALA A 58 -10.17 -10.70 6.76
N GLU A 59 -10.97 -10.21 5.80
CA GLU A 59 -12.25 -9.55 6.11
C GLU A 59 -13.29 -10.53 6.66
N LYS A 60 -13.39 -11.73 6.08
CA LYS A 60 -14.23 -12.81 6.62
C LYS A 60 -13.82 -13.22 8.03
N ALA A 61 -12.53 -13.11 8.35
CA ALA A 61 -12.00 -13.33 9.70
C ALA A 61 -12.20 -12.12 10.65
N GLY A 62 -12.88 -11.05 10.21
CA GLY A 62 -13.25 -9.90 11.03
C GLY A 62 -12.23 -8.76 11.05
N TYR A 63 -11.22 -8.79 10.18
CA TYR A 63 -10.21 -7.72 10.09
C TYR A 63 -10.63 -6.61 9.13
N ARG A 64 -10.31 -5.36 9.47
CA ARG A 64 -10.53 -4.19 8.62
C ARG A 64 -9.30 -3.83 7.79
N ALA A 65 -9.52 -3.29 6.59
CA ALA A 65 -8.44 -2.86 5.72
C ALA A 65 -7.65 -1.68 6.33
N CYS A 66 -6.32 -1.74 6.24
CA CYS A 66 -5.47 -0.63 6.66
C CYS A 66 -5.68 0.60 5.77
N LEU A 67 -5.94 1.76 6.38
CA LEU A 67 -6.14 3.02 5.66
C LEU A 67 -4.84 3.65 5.14
N ARG A 68 -3.67 3.22 5.66
CA ARG A 68 -2.36 3.72 5.22
C ARG A 68 -1.90 3.05 3.95
N CYS A 69 -1.81 1.71 3.97
CA CYS A 69 -1.35 0.95 2.80
C CYS A 69 -2.49 0.60 1.84
N ARG A 70 -3.75 0.82 2.22
CA ARG A 70 -4.97 0.56 1.44
C ARG A 70 -4.85 -0.75 0.64
N PRO A 71 -4.79 -1.91 1.30
CA PRO A 71 -4.52 -3.18 0.63
C PRO A 71 -5.60 -3.60 -0.38
N ARG A 72 -6.80 -3.00 -0.29
CA ARG A 72 -7.90 -3.12 -1.27
C ARG A 72 -7.80 -2.16 -2.47
N ALA A 73 -6.91 -1.18 -2.44
CA ALA A 73 -6.74 -0.26 -3.56
C ALA A 73 -6.07 -1.02 -4.72
N ILE A 74 -6.86 -1.31 -5.75
CA ILE A 74 -6.45 -2.01 -6.97
C ILE A 74 -5.29 -1.24 -7.64
N ALA A 75 -4.34 -1.98 -8.24
CA ALA A 75 -3.31 -1.41 -9.11
C ALA A 75 -3.97 -0.53 -10.20
N GLY A 76 -3.63 0.75 -10.22
CA GLY A 76 -4.51 1.82 -10.71
C GLY A 76 -4.95 2.76 -9.58
N SER A 77 -4.07 2.94 -8.60
CA SER A 77 -4.36 3.78 -7.43
C SER A 77 -4.71 5.21 -7.89
N PRO A 78 -5.60 5.93 -7.19
CA PRO A 78 -5.86 7.34 -7.49
C PRO A 78 -4.58 8.18 -7.58
N GLN A 79 -3.53 7.79 -6.85
CA GLN A 79 -2.21 8.40 -6.90
C GLN A 79 -1.52 8.16 -8.25
N MET A 80 -1.64 6.98 -8.85
CA MET A 80 -1.03 6.68 -10.15
C MET A 80 -1.74 7.40 -11.30
N GLU A 81 -3.07 7.48 -11.27
CA GLU A 81 -3.83 8.28 -12.22
C GLU A 81 -3.54 9.78 -12.06
N MET A 82 -3.39 10.24 -10.82
CA MET A 82 -2.92 11.60 -10.51
C MET A 82 -1.53 11.86 -11.12
N VAL A 83 -0.57 10.96 -10.92
CA VAL A 83 0.78 11.08 -11.49
C VAL A 83 0.73 11.15 -13.02
N LYS A 84 -0.04 10.28 -13.68
CA LYS A 84 -0.22 10.34 -15.15
C LYS A 84 -0.82 11.68 -15.60
N ALA A 85 -1.80 12.21 -14.86
CA ALA A 85 -2.41 13.50 -15.16
C ALA A 85 -1.40 14.66 -14.99
N VAL A 86 -0.55 14.61 -13.96
CA VAL A 86 0.53 15.57 -13.74
C VAL A 86 1.56 15.51 -14.86
N CYS A 87 2.02 14.31 -15.27
CA CYS A 87 2.94 14.16 -16.40
C CYS A 87 2.37 14.79 -17.68
N ARG A 88 1.11 14.49 -17.99
CA ARG A 88 0.44 15.08 -19.17
C ARG A 88 0.33 16.60 -19.09
N TYR A 89 0.08 17.15 -17.91
CA TYR A 89 0.01 18.60 -17.72
C TYR A 89 1.38 19.26 -17.98
N ILE A 90 2.47 18.65 -17.52
CA ILE A 90 3.83 19.15 -17.78
C ILE A 90 4.13 19.12 -19.28
N GLU A 91 3.81 18.00 -19.96
CA GLU A 91 4.01 17.85 -21.41
C GLU A 91 3.24 18.91 -22.23
N GLN A 92 2.09 19.37 -21.76
CA GLN A 92 1.28 20.39 -22.42
C GLN A 92 1.75 21.83 -22.17
N HIS A 93 2.64 22.05 -21.20
CA HIS A 93 3.08 23.39 -20.77
C HIS A 93 4.60 23.49 -20.77
N LEU A 94 5.26 22.93 -21.79
CA LEU A 94 6.73 22.91 -21.91
C LEU A 94 7.33 24.29 -22.18
N ASP A 95 6.57 25.22 -22.75
CA ASP A 95 7.02 26.57 -23.11
C ASP A 95 6.99 27.56 -21.93
N GLU A 96 6.52 27.13 -20.76
CA GLU A 96 6.43 27.94 -19.55
C GLU A 96 7.07 27.23 -18.35
N PRO A 97 7.62 27.96 -17.36
CA PRO A 97 8.13 27.35 -16.14
C PRO A 97 7.00 26.73 -15.31
N VAL A 98 6.93 25.40 -15.32
CA VAL A 98 6.04 24.62 -14.45
C VAL A 98 6.66 24.50 -13.05
N THR A 99 6.20 25.31 -12.10
CA THR A 99 6.66 25.29 -10.70
C THR A 99 5.82 24.34 -9.84
N LEU A 100 6.38 23.86 -8.72
CA LEU A 100 5.65 23.05 -7.74
C LEU A 100 4.42 23.76 -7.18
N ALA A 101 4.49 25.08 -6.96
CA ALA A 101 3.35 25.88 -6.52
C ALA A 101 2.19 25.84 -7.54
N ARG A 102 2.50 25.94 -8.84
CA ARG A 102 1.52 25.88 -9.92
C ARG A 102 0.89 24.50 -10.05
N LEU A 103 1.69 23.43 -9.92
CA LEU A 103 1.18 22.06 -9.88
C LEU A 103 0.30 21.81 -8.65
N GLY A 104 0.68 22.32 -7.48
CA GLY A 104 -0.12 22.23 -6.25
C GLY A 104 -1.50 22.86 -6.42
N THR A 105 -1.59 24.05 -7.03
CA THR A 105 -2.87 24.69 -7.36
C THR A 105 -3.68 23.88 -8.38
N ALA A 106 -3.07 23.43 -9.47
CA ALA A 106 -3.75 22.70 -10.54
C ALA A 106 -4.33 21.36 -10.08
N PHE A 107 -3.63 20.62 -9.21
CA PHE A 107 -4.00 19.28 -8.77
C PHE A 107 -4.56 19.23 -7.33
N ARG A 108 -4.75 20.39 -6.69
CA ARG A 108 -5.17 20.52 -5.29
C ARG A 108 -4.34 19.67 -4.33
N GLN A 109 -3.02 19.72 -4.50
CA GLN A 109 -2.04 19.07 -3.63
C GLN A 109 -1.16 20.13 -2.96
N SER A 110 -0.55 19.77 -1.83
CA SER A 110 0.50 20.61 -1.25
C SER A 110 1.70 20.66 -2.21
N PRO A 111 2.28 21.84 -2.45
CA PRO A 111 3.56 21.98 -3.14
C PRO A 111 4.71 21.26 -2.42
#